data_AF-A0A954QX36-F1
#
_entry.id   AF-A0A954QX36-F1
#
_cell.length_a   1.000
_cell.length_b   1.000
_cell.length_c   1.000
_cell.angle_alpha   90.00
_cell.angle_beta   90.00
_cell.angle_gamma   90.00
#
_symmetry.space_group_name_H-M   'P 1'
#
loop_
_entity.id
_entity.type
_entity.pdbx_description
1 polymer ?
#
loop_
_entity_poly.entity_id
_entity_poly.type
_entity_poly.pdbx_seq_one_letter_code
_entity_poly.pdbx_strand_id
1 'polypeptide(L)'
;KGIATLAEVRANANLLKSLSVGDAHPYRVGTDDLQHVTALIDASPEYLAGRMVKLQQRLTGKNQLVLSVSPRDLAKRLREIEGVDRVALWTLPIEADMFRSTVKRLLANDENFRGMFLQQFGLFEGRHPLVQARQKYFGGEFDDVDEKLGATGLYMECRLPDELIRDLATNPAAQKRMGFEQGNLKPEIFQRQMQGAQMIALQAKTNATYWIGFVHFANGNYKVASDWFQRSAEQHEGQGPWAAGAKYNLARSYEALGRWDDARKIYLLSESPQQHGDLVRARLIAQQHP
;
A
#
# COMPACT_ATOMS: atom_id res chain seq x y z
N LYS A 1 -0.08 -23.89 -13.92
CA LYS A 1 1.03 -22.90 -13.86
C LYS A 1 0.42 -21.51 -14.04
N GLY A 2 0.69 -20.56 -13.14
CA GLY A 2 -0.02 -19.26 -13.10
C GLY A 2 0.76 -18.06 -13.64
N ILE A 3 1.91 -18.28 -14.29
CA ILE A 3 2.77 -17.23 -14.83
C ILE A 3 3.11 -17.63 -16.27
N ALA A 4 2.89 -16.70 -17.21
CA ALA A 4 3.29 -16.84 -18.61
C ALA A 4 4.53 -15.98 -18.90
N THR A 5 5.46 -16.53 -19.67
CA THR A 5 6.66 -15.83 -20.16
C THR A 5 6.33 -14.94 -21.36
N LEU A 6 7.19 -13.97 -21.68
CA LEU A 6 7.01 -13.13 -22.86
C LEU A 6 6.87 -13.95 -24.16
N ALA A 7 7.68 -15.01 -24.31
CA ALA A 7 7.60 -15.90 -25.46
C ALA A 7 6.24 -16.61 -25.54
N GLU A 8 5.71 -17.11 -24.44
CA GLU A 8 4.39 -17.77 -24.39
C GLU A 8 3.26 -16.79 -24.74
N VAL A 9 3.31 -15.56 -24.22
CA VAL A 9 2.28 -14.55 -24.49
C VAL A 9 2.32 -14.10 -25.96
N ARG A 10 3.52 -13.94 -26.55
CA ARG A 10 3.68 -13.63 -27.98
C ARG A 10 3.20 -14.77 -28.88
N ALA A 11 3.46 -16.02 -28.50
CA ALA A 11 3.03 -17.19 -29.25
C ALA A 11 1.53 -17.49 -29.12
N ASN A 12 0.87 -17.02 -28.06
CA ASN A 12 -0.53 -17.32 -27.80
C ASN A 12 -1.32 -16.08 -27.33
N ALA A 13 -1.92 -15.37 -28.31
CA ALA A 13 -2.80 -14.23 -28.08
C ALA A 13 -3.99 -14.54 -27.16
N ASN A 14 -4.42 -15.81 -27.07
CA ASN A 14 -5.52 -16.18 -26.18
C ASN A 14 -5.20 -15.98 -24.70
N LEU A 15 -3.91 -15.92 -24.32
CA LEU A 15 -3.52 -15.61 -22.94
C LEU A 15 -3.96 -14.20 -22.55
N LEU A 16 -3.70 -13.19 -23.38
CA LEU A 16 -4.18 -11.82 -23.16
C LEU A 16 -5.70 -11.71 -23.32
N LYS A 17 -6.27 -12.41 -24.31
CA LYS A 17 -7.73 -12.44 -24.51
C LYS A 17 -8.44 -13.04 -23.29
N SER A 18 -7.82 -14.00 -22.60
CA SER A 18 -8.38 -14.57 -21.37
C SER A 18 -8.49 -13.54 -20.25
N LEU A 19 -7.73 -12.44 -20.27
CA LEU A 19 -7.85 -11.34 -19.32
C LEU A 19 -8.95 -10.34 -19.70
N SER A 20 -9.56 -10.45 -20.88
CA SER A 20 -10.69 -9.60 -21.28
C SER A 20 -12.00 -10.10 -20.67
N VAL A 21 -12.96 -9.23 -20.39
CA VAL A 21 -14.28 -9.59 -19.84
C VAL A 21 -15.36 -9.21 -20.86
N GLY A 22 -15.66 -10.17 -21.74
CA GLY A 22 -16.53 -9.93 -22.90
C GLY A 22 -15.93 -8.89 -23.86
N ASP A 23 -16.75 -8.43 -24.81
CA ASP A 23 -16.33 -7.42 -25.78
C ASP A 23 -16.41 -5.99 -25.19
N ALA A 24 -17.19 -5.79 -24.13
CA ALA A 24 -17.36 -4.50 -23.47
C ALA A 24 -16.15 -4.07 -22.62
N HIS A 25 -15.35 -5.02 -22.13
CA HIS A 25 -14.18 -4.75 -21.29
C HIS A 25 -12.95 -5.51 -21.81
N PRO A 26 -12.36 -5.07 -22.95
CA PRO A 26 -11.14 -5.66 -23.46
C PRO A 26 -9.96 -5.41 -22.51
N TYR A 27 -9.06 -6.38 -22.39
CA TYR A 27 -7.80 -6.16 -21.69
C TYR A 27 -6.98 -5.11 -22.43
N ARG A 28 -6.42 -4.15 -21.68
CA ARG A 28 -5.73 -2.99 -22.26
C ARG A 28 -4.52 -3.36 -23.14
N VAL A 29 -3.82 -4.44 -22.80
CA VAL A 29 -2.62 -4.87 -23.55
C VAL A 29 -3.04 -5.91 -24.60
N GLY A 30 -2.76 -5.62 -25.86
CA GLY A 30 -3.00 -6.49 -27.00
C GLY A 30 -1.73 -7.11 -27.58
N THR A 31 -1.88 -7.89 -28.66
CA THR A 31 -0.75 -8.49 -29.39
C THR A 31 0.15 -7.45 -30.04
N ASP A 32 -0.43 -6.33 -30.48
CA ASP A 32 0.31 -5.27 -31.15
C ASP A 32 1.24 -4.53 -30.18
N ASP A 33 0.83 -4.38 -28.92
CA ASP A 33 1.67 -3.81 -27.86
C ASP A 33 2.92 -4.68 -27.57
N LEU A 34 2.84 -5.99 -27.84
CA LEU A 34 3.97 -6.91 -27.66
C LEU A 34 5.01 -6.82 -28.78
N GLN A 35 4.76 -6.02 -29.83
CA GLN A 35 5.75 -5.77 -30.88
C GLN A 35 6.84 -4.80 -30.41
N HIS A 36 6.55 -3.96 -29.42
CA HIS A 36 7.43 -2.89 -28.93
C HIS A 36 7.71 -2.99 -27.43
N VAL A 37 8.25 -4.13 -26.99
CA VAL A 37 8.56 -4.34 -25.56
C VAL A 37 9.82 -3.59 -25.18
N THR A 38 9.70 -2.70 -24.18
CA THR A 38 10.83 -2.06 -23.53
C THR A 38 11.13 -2.73 -22.20
N ALA A 39 12.32 -3.31 -22.06
CA ALA A 39 12.81 -3.80 -20.77
C ALA A 39 13.45 -2.65 -19.97
N LEU A 40 12.90 -2.38 -18.78
CA LEU A 40 13.43 -1.36 -17.86
C LEU A 40 14.33 -2.03 -16.81
N ILE A 41 15.55 -1.53 -16.68
CA ILE A 41 16.52 -2.00 -15.68
C ILE A 41 16.40 -1.11 -14.44
N ASP A 42 16.05 -1.70 -13.30
CA ASP A 42 16.23 -1.04 -12.00
C ASP A 42 17.73 -0.84 -11.74
N ALA A 43 18.12 0.43 -11.68
CA ALA A 43 19.49 0.88 -11.46
C ALA A 43 19.51 1.93 -10.35
N SER A 44 18.88 1.60 -9.22
CA SER A 44 18.91 2.43 -8.02
C SER A 44 20.34 2.88 -7.64
N PRO A 45 20.55 4.13 -7.18
CA PRO A 45 21.89 4.68 -6.92
C PRO A 45 22.78 3.79 -6.04
N GLU A 46 22.18 3.06 -5.10
CA GLU A 46 22.85 2.12 -4.21
C GLU A 46 23.45 0.94 -4.98
N TYR A 47 22.73 0.38 -5.95
CA TYR A 47 23.19 -0.74 -6.78
C TYR A 47 24.30 -0.36 -7.76
N LEU A 48 24.37 0.92 -8.13
CA LEU A 48 25.43 1.46 -8.99
C LEU A 48 26.70 1.85 -8.21
N ALA A 49 26.63 1.89 -6.88
CA ALA A 49 27.75 2.33 -6.05
C ALA A 49 28.88 1.28 -6.04
N GLY A 50 30.10 1.68 -6.39
CA GLY A 50 31.27 0.78 -6.38
C GLY A 50 31.55 0.13 -5.02
N ARG A 51 31.12 0.73 -3.90
CA ARG A 51 31.18 0.12 -2.57
C ARG A 51 30.35 -1.15 -2.46
N MET A 52 29.20 -1.22 -3.13
CA MET A 52 28.33 -2.39 -3.11
C MET A 52 28.88 -3.53 -3.95
N VAL A 53 29.53 -3.22 -5.07
CA VAL A 53 30.28 -4.22 -5.86
C VAL A 53 31.37 -4.88 -5.00
N LYS A 54 32.18 -4.07 -4.30
CA LYS A 54 33.23 -4.56 -3.41
C LYS A 54 32.68 -5.37 -2.24
N LEU A 55 31.53 -4.96 -1.68
CA LEU A 55 30.88 -5.69 -0.58
C LEU A 55 30.34 -7.04 -1.07
N GLN A 56 29.64 -7.06 -2.21
CA GLN A 56 29.12 -8.28 -2.82
C GLN A 56 30.22 -9.30 -3.10
N GLN A 57 31.37 -8.86 -3.62
CA GLN A 57 32.53 -9.74 -3.89
C GLN A 57 33.11 -10.40 -2.62
N ARG A 58 32.84 -9.85 -1.44
CA ARG A 58 33.29 -10.38 -0.15
C ARG A 58 32.22 -11.22 0.56
N LEU A 59 30.99 -11.25 0.05
CA LEU A 59 29.97 -12.13 0.61
C LEU A 59 30.37 -13.59 0.35
N THR A 60 30.10 -14.45 1.34
CA THR A 60 30.39 -15.88 1.29
C THR A 60 29.10 -16.68 1.51
N GLY A 61 29.10 -17.95 1.10
CA GLY A 61 27.94 -18.84 1.25
C GLY A 61 27.13 -19.01 -0.03
N LYS A 62 26.12 -19.90 0.00
CA LYS A 62 25.31 -20.26 -1.17
C LYS A 62 24.20 -19.25 -1.48
N ASN A 63 23.74 -18.49 -0.48
CA ASN A 63 22.65 -17.53 -0.60
C ASN A 63 23.16 -16.09 -0.42
N GLN A 64 24.07 -15.67 -1.29
CA GLN A 64 24.62 -14.32 -1.23
C GLN A 64 23.60 -13.31 -1.74
N LEU A 65 23.47 -12.19 -1.05
CA LEU A 65 22.67 -11.06 -1.50
C LEU A 65 23.32 -10.44 -2.74
N VAL A 66 22.50 -10.16 -3.76
CA VAL A 66 22.91 -9.33 -4.89
C VAL A 66 22.78 -7.88 -4.45
N LEU A 67 23.91 -7.19 -4.31
CA LEU A 67 23.98 -5.80 -3.83
C LEU A 67 24.31 -4.81 -4.95
N SER A 68 24.65 -5.29 -6.14
CA SER A 68 25.01 -4.45 -7.27
C SER A 68 24.53 -5.05 -8.59
N VAL A 69 24.24 -4.18 -9.55
CA VAL A 69 23.92 -4.57 -10.92
C VAL A 69 24.90 -3.88 -11.87
N SER A 70 25.30 -4.58 -12.93
CA SER A 70 25.92 -3.96 -14.11
C SER A 70 24.82 -3.72 -15.14
N PRO A 71 24.28 -2.48 -15.28
CA PRO A 71 23.22 -2.23 -16.24
C PRO A 71 23.66 -2.50 -17.67
N ARG A 72 24.96 -2.35 -17.96
CA ARG A 72 25.55 -2.65 -19.28
C ARG A 72 25.42 -4.13 -19.62
N ASP A 73 25.85 -5.01 -18.71
CA ASP A 73 25.85 -6.45 -18.95
C ASP A 73 24.43 -7.00 -18.92
N LEU A 74 23.59 -6.50 -18.01
CA LEU A 74 22.18 -6.85 -17.98
C LEU A 74 21.46 -6.39 -19.25
N ALA A 75 21.75 -5.18 -19.74
CA ALA A 75 21.18 -4.70 -21.00
C ALA A 75 21.61 -5.54 -22.20
N LYS A 76 22.85 -6.01 -22.24
CA LYS A 76 23.30 -6.94 -23.28
C LYS A 76 22.46 -8.22 -23.27
N ARG A 77 22.31 -8.86 -22.11
CA ARG A 77 21.50 -10.07 -21.93
C ARG A 77 20.03 -9.87 -22.29
N LEU A 78 19.45 -8.71 -21.92
CA LEU A 78 18.05 -8.40 -22.22
C LEU A 78 17.80 -8.18 -23.71
N ARG A 79 18.76 -7.60 -24.44
CA ARG A 79 18.68 -7.44 -25.91
C ARG A 79 18.76 -8.76 -26.68
N GLU A 80 19.29 -9.81 -26.06
CA GLU A 80 19.33 -11.15 -26.65
C GLU A 80 17.97 -11.88 -26.52
N ILE A 81 17.03 -11.36 -25.72
CA ILE A 81 15.69 -11.94 -25.56
C ILE A 81 14.82 -11.55 -26.75
N GLU A 82 14.32 -12.57 -27.45
CA GLU A 82 13.40 -12.36 -28.57
C GLU A 82 12.12 -11.63 -28.15
N GLY A 83 11.79 -10.55 -28.85
CA GLY A 83 10.62 -9.70 -28.57
C GLY A 83 10.91 -8.50 -27.69
N VAL A 84 12.12 -8.34 -27.15
CA VAL A 84 12.55 -7.11 -26.49
C VAL A 84 13.12 -6.16 -27.55
N ASP A 85 12.40 -5.08 -27.84
CA ASP A 85 12.78 -4.07 -28.84
C ASP A 85 13.80 -3.08 -28.25
N ARG A 86 13.56 -2.64 -27.01
CA ARG A 86 14.39 -1.62 -26.35
C ARG A 86 14.77 -2.02 -24.94
N VAL A 87 15.94 -1.55 -24.51
CA VAL A 87 16.37 -1.66 -23.11
C VAL A 87 16.78 -0.29 -22.62
N ALA A 88 16.21 0.13 -21.49
CA ALA A 88 16.46 1.42 -20.87
C ALA A 88 16.60 1.29 -19.35
N LEU A 89 17.13 2.33 -18.71
CA LEU A 89 17.12 2.42 -17.25
C LEU A 89 15.72 2.81 -16.79
N TRP A 90 15.26 2.22 -15.70
CA TRP A 90 14.11 2.74 -14.96
C TRP A 90 14.57 3.97 -14.19
N THR A 91 14.07 5.16 -14.57
CA THR A 91 14.53 6.44 -14.00
C THR A 91 13.92 6.74 -12.63
N LEU A 92 12.81 6.07 -12.28
CA LEU A 92 12.04 6.35 -11.07
C LEU A 92 12.87 6.31 -9.77
N PRO A 93 13.82 5.38 -9.54
CA PRO A 93 14.64 5.40 -8.33
C PRO A 93 15.51 6.66 -8.20
N ILE A 94 16.03 7.17 -9.31
CA ILE A 94 16.84 8.39 -9.34
C ILE A 94 15.95 9.61 -9.08
N GLU A 95 14.81 9.68 -9.76
CA GLU A 95 13.81 10.72 -9.57
C GLU A 95 13.31 10.76 -8.12
N ALA A 96 13.08 9.60 -7.51
CA ALA A 96 12.68 9.48 -6.11
C ALA A 96 13.77 9.99 -5.16
N ASP A 97 15.05 9.75 -5.44
CA ASP A 97 16.15 10.26 -4.62
C ASP A 97 16.29 11.78 -4.73
N MET A 98 16.17 12.32 -5.94
CA MET A 98 16.11 13.77 -6.18
C MET A 98 14.91 14.41 -5.46
N PHE A 99 13.76 13.75 -5.50
CA PHE A 99 12.57 14.20 -4.77
C PHE A 99 12.84 14.22 -3.26
N ARG A 100 13.36 13.14 -2.67
CA ARG A 100 13.67 13.07 -1.23
C ARG A 100 14.67 14.13 -0.78
N SER A 101 15.74 14.36 -1.55
CA SER A 101 16.72 15.40 -1.24
C SER A 101 16.11 16.81 -1.32
N THR A 102 15.24 17.04 -2.30
CA THR A 102 14.49 18.30 -2.44
C THR A 102 13.53 18.51 -1.27
N VAL A 103 12.75 17.48 -0.89
CA VAL A 103 11.86 17.52 0.27
C VAL A 103 12.63 17.87 1.53
N LYS A 104 13.77 17.21 1.82
CA LYS A 104 14.61 17.53 2.99
C LYS A 104 15.03 18.99 3.02
N ARG A 105 15.45 19.53 1.88
CA ARG A 105 15.85 20.95 1.75
C ARG A 105 14.66 21.88 1.98
N LEU A 106 13.49 21.57 1.42
CA LEU A 106 12.30 22.41 1.60
C LEU A 106 11.79 22.37 3.04
N LEU A 107 11.78 21.20 3.69
CA LEU A 107 11.42 21.08 5.10
C LEU A 107 12.29 21.94 6.03
N ALA A 108 13.55 22.17 5.67
CA ALA A 108 14.48 23.01 6.44
C ALA A 108 14.29 24.52 6.20
N ASN A 109 13.78 24.92 5.03
CA ASN A 109 13.85 26.32 4.58
C ASN A 109 12.48 26.96 4.25
N ASP A 110 11.41 26.18 4.19
CA ASP A 110 10.07 26.65 3.81
C ASP A 110 9.03 26.20 4.85
N GLU A 111 8.54 27.17 5.63
CA GLU A 111 7.56 26.89 6.70
C GLU A 111 6.20 26.45 6.17
N ASN A 112 5.77 26.97 5.02
CA ASN A 112 4.49 26.61 4.41
C ASN A 112 4.55 25.18 3.88
N PHE A 113 5.62 24.83 3.17
CA PHE A 113 5.85 23.47 2.71
C PHE A 113 5.93 22.49 3.90
N ARG A 114 6.63 22.86 4.97
CA ARG A 114 6.71 22.05 6.19
C ARG A 114 5.34 21.81 6.81
N GLY A 115 4.49 22.84 6.89
CA GLY A 115 3.11 22.70 7.38
C GLY A 115 2.29 21.73 6.53
N MET A 116 2.30 21.90 5.20
CA MET A 116 1.60 21.01 4.27
C MET A 116 2.12 19.57 4.34
N PHE A 117 3.45 19.39 4.39
CA PHE A 117 4.07 18.08 4.46
C PHE A 117 3.69 17.35 5.76
N LEU A 118 3.75 18.02 6.91
CA LEU A 118 3.35 17.43 8.19
C LEU A 118 1.86 17.08 8.22
N GLN A 119 1.00 17.88 7.58
CA GLN A 119 -0.43 17.57 7.48
C GLN A 119 -0.68 16.29 6.65
N GLN A 120 0.12 16.04 5.61
CA GLN A 120 -0.06 14.89 4.73
C GLN A 120 0.67 13.63 5.21
N PHE A 121 1.89 13.78 5.73
CA PHE A 121 2.80 12.68 6.02
C PHE A 121 3.15 12.55 7.51
N GLY A 122 2.83 13.55 8.34
CA GLY A 122 3.24 13.60 9.75
C GLY A 122 2.78 12.39 10.56
N LEU A 123 1.65 11.76 10.20
CA LEU A 123 1.19 10.52 10.83
C LEU A 123 2.17 9.35 10.66
N PHE A 124 2.92 9.34 9.54
CA PHE A 124 3.90 8.31 9.22
C PHE A 124 5.33 8.70 9.63
N GLU A 125 5.52 9.95 10.09
CA GLU A 125 6.78 10.44 10.61
C GLU A 125 6.89 10.08 12.10
N GLY A 126 7.98 9.41 12.49
CA GLY A 126 8.30 9.14 13.91
C GLY A 126 7.79 7.80 14.47
N ARG A 127 7.52 7.78 15.78
CA ARG A 127 7.19 6.56 16.56
C ARG A 127 5.70 6.40 16.85
N HIS A 128 4.82 6.92 15.98
CA HIS A 128 3.37 6.78 16.17
C HIS A 128 2.96 5.29 16.23
N PRO A 129 2.02 4.86 17.10
CA PRO A 129 1.61 3.45 17.20
C PRO A 129 1.21 2.82 15.86
N LEU A 130 0.58 3.59 14.96
CA LEU A 130 0.26 3.16 13.59
C LEU A 130 1.50 2.68 12.80
N VAL A 131 2.63 3.38 12.90
CA VAL A 131 3.87 3.02 12.19
C VAL A 131 4.47 1.75 12.80
N GLN A 132 4.48 1.66 14.13
CA GLN A 132 4.95 0.47 14.85
C GLN A 132 4.08 -0.76 14.53
N ALA A 133 2.75 -0.61 14.52
CA ALA A 133 1.80 -1.65 14.15
C ALA A 133 2.06 -2.17 12.73
N ARG A 134 2.35 -1.27 11.79
CA ARG A 134 2.66 -1.63 10.40
C ARG A 134 3.98 -2.39 10.27
N GLN A 135 4.99 -2.01 11.03
CA GLN A 135 6.25 -2.76 11.11
C GLN A 135 6.03 -4.17 11.68
N LYS A 136 5.27 -4.29 12.78
CA LYS A 136 4.90 -5.57 13.39
C LYS A 136 4.11 -6.46 12.45
N TYR A 137 3.12 -5.88 11.74
CA TYR A 137 2.36 -6.59 10.71
C TYR A 137 3.27 -7.18 9.61
N PHE A 138 4.19 -6.38 9.04
CA PHE A 138 5.12 -6.89 8.03
C PHE A 138 6.13 -7.91 8.58
N GLY A 139 6.41 -7.87 9.87
CA GLY A 139 7.19 -8.87 10.58
C GLY A 139 6.43 -10.16 10.92
N GLY A 140 5.11 -10.20 10.71
CA GLY A 140 4.26 -11.33 11.11
C GLY A 140 3.94 -11.39 12.61
N GLU A 141 4.23 -10.33 13.36
CA GLU A 141 3.97 -10.22 14.81
C GLU A 141 2.56 -9.64 15.04
N PHE A 142 1.52 -10.48 14.89
CA PHE A 142 0.13 -10.03 14.91
C PHE A 142 -0.48 -9.85 16.30
N ASP A 143 -0.21 -10.81 17.19
CA ASP A 143 -0.80 -10.91 18.51
C ASP A 143 0.13 -10.32 19.58
N ASP A 144 -0.47 -9.92 20.70
CA ASP A 144 0.28 -9.42 21.85
C ASP A 144 1.01 -10.59 22.52
N VAL A 145 2.26 -10.37 22.91
CA VAL A 145 3.09 -11.36 23.61
C VAL A 145 3.55 -10.74 24.93
N ASP A 146 3.09 -11.32 26.03
CA ASP A 146 3.27 -10.78 27.38
C ASP A 146 2.77 -9.32 27.46
N GLU A 147 3.64 -8.39 27.86
CA GLU A 147 3.35 -6.94 27.96
C GLU A 147 3.65 -6.19 26.65
N LYS A 148 4.08 -6.88 25.59
CA LYS A 148 4.43 -6.25 24.31
C LYS A 148 3.28 -6.39 23.32
N LEU A 149 2.74 -5.24 22.91
CA LEU A 149 1.69 -5.19 21.90
C LEU A 149 2.20 -5.66 20.53
N GLY A 150 1.43 -6.55 19.92
CA GLY A 150 1.55 -6.94 18.53
C GLY A 150 0.89 -5.91 17.60
N ALA A 151 0.80 -6.24 16.32
CA ALA A 151 0.17 -5.37 15.33
C ALA A 151 -1.29 -5.04 15.69
N THR A 152 -2.07 -6.02 16.15
CA THR A 152 -3.48 -5.82 16.50
C THR A 152 -3.63 -4.82 17.64
N GLY A 153 -2.90 -5.02 18.75
CA GLY A 153 -2.94 -4.13 19.91
C GLY A 153 -2.57 -2.69 19.55
N LEU A 154 -1.46 -2.49 18.84
CA LEU A 154 -1.01 -1.16 18.41
C LEU A 154 -1.98 -0.47 17.44
N TYR A 155 -2.63 -1.22 16.54
CA TYR A 155 -3.69 -0.64 15.72
C TYR A 155 -4.93 -0.27 16.54
N MET A 156 -5.28 -1.05 17.56
CA MET A 156 -6.41 -0.72 18.44
C MET A 156 -6.16 0.55 19.26
N GLU A 157 -4.92 0.81 19.69
CA GLU A 157 -4.55 2.08 20.34
C GLU A 157 -4.78 3.30 19.45
N CYS A 158 -4.65 3.15 18.13
CA CYS A 158 -4.92 4.23 17.17
C CYS A 158 -6.42 4.56 17.03
N ARG A 159 -7.32 3.74 17.59
CA ARG A 159 -8.77 3.85 17.41
C ARG A 159 -9.44 4.55 18.60
N LEU A 160 -9.10 5.82 18.79
CA LEU A 160 -9.80 6.63 19.80
C LEU A 160 -11.33 6.65 19.56
N PRO A 161 -12.14 6.73 20.62
CA PRO A 161 -13.59 6.88 20.50
C PRO A 161 -13.97 8.11 19.66
N ASP A 162 -15.04 8.01 18.85
CA ASP A 162 -15.45 9.09 17.94
C ASP A 162 -15.79 10.40 18.67
N GLU A 163 -16.41 10.28 19.84
CA GLU A 163 -16.70 11.42 20.72
C GLU A 163 -15.42 12.13 21.15
N LEU A 164 -14.39 11.38 21.56
CA LEU A 164 -13.12 11.94 22.00
C LEU A 164 -12.39 12.66 20.85
N ILE A 165 -12.41 12.08 19.63
CA ILE A 165 -11.82 12.73 18.45
C ILE A 165 -12.56 14.02 18.12
N ARG A 166 -13.90 13.98 18.07
CA ARG A 166 -14.75 15.14 17.74
C ARG A 166 -14.55 16.30 18.72
N ASP A 167 -14.40 15.98 19.99
CA ASP A 167 -14.32 16.96 21.06
C ASP A 167 -12.90 17.49 21.28
N LEU A 168 -11.87 16.85 20.73
CA LEU A 168 -10.46 17.20 20.99
C LEU A 168 -10.14 18.66 20.66
N ALA A 169 -10.73 19.20 19.59
CA ALA A 169 -10.50 20.58 19.18
C ALA A 169 -11.23 21.62 20.04
N THR A 170 -12.26 21.26 20.79
CA THR A 170 -13.20 22.24 21.38
C THR A 170 -13.45 22.04 22.88
N ASN A 171 -13.14 20.87 23.44
CA ASN A 171 -13.49 20.50 24.80
C ASN A 171 -12.22 20.34 25.68
N PRO A 172 -11.99 21.22 26.69
CA PRO A 172 -10.85 21.12 27.58
C PRO A 172 -10.75 19.80 28.36
N ALA A 173 -11.88 19.14 28.66
CA ALA A 173 -11.86 17.85 29.34
C ALA A 173 -11.32 16.74 28.43
N ALA A 174 -11.68 16.77 27.14
CA ALA A 174 -11.15 15.86 26.13
C ALA A 174 -9.64 16.07 25.92
N GLN A 175 -9.21 17.33 25.86
CA GLN A 175 -7.80 17.73 25.74
C GLN A 175 -6.97 17.21 26.93
N LYS A 176 -7.44 17.45 28.15
CA LYS A 176 -6.77 16.98 29.38
C LYS A 176 -6.70 15.46 29.45
N ARG A 177 -7.74 14.74 29.03
CA ARG A 177 -7.73 13.25 28.95
C ARG A 177 -6.65 12.72 28.01
N MET A 178 -6.33 13.47 26.96
CA MET A 178 -5.26 13.17 26.02
C MET A 178 -3.90 13.72 26.45
N GLY A 179 -3.81 14.33 27.64
CA GLY A 179 -2.57 14.92 28.17
C GLY A 179 -2.20 16.27 27.55
N PHE A 180 -3.13 16.93 26.85
CA PHE A 180 -2.90 18.27 26.32
C PHE A 180 -3.28 19.33 27.34
N GLU A 181 -2.36 20.25 27.59
CA GLU A 181 -2.57 21.45 28.41
C GLU A 181 -2.06 22.67 27.64
N GLN A 182 -2.80 23.78 27.71
CA GLN A 182 -2.42 25.02 27.01
C GLN A 182 -1.07 25.56 27.51
N GLY A 183 -0.83 25.50 28.83
CA GLY A 183 0.36 26.06 29.46
C GLY A 183 0.57 27.53 29.07
N ASN A 184 1.79 27.86 28.62
CA ASN A 184 2.16 29.22 28.20
C ASN A 184 1.88 29.51 26.72
N LEU A 185 1.25 28.59 25.98
CA LEU A 185 0.93 28.81 24.58
C LEU A 185 -0.19 29.86 24.45
N LYS A 186 -0.08 30.69 23.42
CA LYS A 186 -1.18 31.59 23.02
C LYS A 186 -2.41 30.75 22.65
N PRO A 187 -3.63 31.18 23.01
CA PRO A 187 -4.85 30.42 22.73
C PRO A 187 -4.99 30.00 21.26
N GLU A 188 -4.61 30.87 20.32
CA GLU A 188 -4.72 30.61 18.89
C GLU A 188 -3.77 29.50 18.42
N ILE A 189 -2.56 29.45 19.01
CA ILE A 189 -1.56 28.41 18.71
C ILE A 189 -2.02 27.07 19.27
N PHE A 190 -2.50 27.07 20.52
CA PHE A 190 -3.02 25.86 21.15
C PHE A 190 -4.23 25.30 20.40
N GLN A 191 -5.16 26.16 19.97
CA GLN A 191 -6.31 25.77 19.17
C GLN A 191 -5.91 25.11 17.85
N ARG A 192 -4.94 25.70 17.13
CA ARG A 192 -4.40 25.12 15.89
C ARG A 192 -3.74 23.76 16.14
N GLN A 193 -3.02 23.60 17.25
CA GLN A 193 -2.44 22.32 17.66
C GLN A 193 -3.52 21.27 17.92
N MET A 194 -4.63 21.63 18.59
CA MET A 194 -5.72 20.70 18.87
C MET A 194 -6.47 20.29 17.60
N GLN A 195 -6.67 21.20 16.65
CA GLN A 195 -7.20 20.87 15.31
C GLN A 195 -6.27 19.89 14.57
N GLY A 196 -4.96 20.11 14.61
CA GLY A 196 -3.98 19.18 14.05
C GLY A 196 -4.03 17.80 14.70
N ALA A 197 -4.08 17.74 16.03
CA ALA A 197 -4.19 16.49 16.79
C ALA A 197 -5.49 15.73 16.47
N GLN A 198 -6.61 16.45 16.34
CA GLN A 198 -7.89 15.87 15.92
C GLN A 198 -7.79 15.24 14.53
N MET A 199 -7.21 15.95 13.56
CA MET A 199 -7.02 15.44 12.20
C MET A 199 -6.12 14.19 12.18
N ILE A 200 -5.01 14.19 12.93
CA ILE A 200 -4.10 13.04 13.04
C ILE A 200 -4.83 11.85 13.67
N ALA A 201 -5.58 12.06 14.75
CA ALA A 201 -6.34 11.00 15.42
C ALA A 201 -7.39 10.36 14.49
N LEU A 202 -8.11 11.19 13.72
CA LEU A 202 -9.07 10.70 12.72
C LEU A 202 -8.37 9.87 11.65
N GLN A 203 -7.29 10.38 11.07
CA GLN A 203 -6.51 9.64 10.06
C GLN A 203 -5.94 8.34 10.63
N ALA A 204 -5.38 8.36 11.85
CA ALA A 204 -4.84 7.19 12.52
C ALA A 204 -5.90 6.11 12.69
N LYS A 205 -7.10 6.49 13.18
CA LYS A 205 -8.24 5.58 13.33
C LYS A 205 -8.68 4.99 11.99
N THR A 206 -8.81 5.80 10.95
CA THR A 206 -9.19 5.35 9.61
C THR A 206 -8.19 4.36 9.03
N ASN A 207 -6.89 4.68 9.10
CA ASN A 207 -5.83 3.78 8.66
C ASN A 207 -5.85 2.47 9.46
N ALA A 208 -5.90 2.55 10.80
CA ALA A 208 -5.92 1.37 11.66
C ALA A 208 -7.13 0.47 11.39
N THR A 209 -8.31 1.05 11.11
CA THR A 209 -9.52 0.28 10.75
C THR A 209 -9.28 -0.65 9.56
N TYR A 210 -8.65 -0.12 8.52
CA TYR A 210 -8.34 -0.88 7.32
C TYR A 210 -7.28 -1.96 7.59
N TRP A 211 -6.19 -1.60 8.29
CA TRP A 211 -5.08 -2.52 8.54
C TRP A 211 -5.42 -3.65 9.52
N ILE A 212 -6.32 -3.45 10.48
CA ILE A 212 -6.80 -4.54 11.35
C ILE A 212 -7.49 -5.63 10.51
N GLY A 213 -8.23 -5.25 9.46
CA GLY A 213 -8.80 -6.21 8.50
C GLY A 213 -7.72 -7.10 7.89
N PHE A 214 -6.58 -6.53 7.50
CA PHE A 214 -5.45 -7.30 6.99
C PHE A 214 -4.78 -8.20 8.02
N VAL A 215 -4.67 -7.76 9.27
CA VAL A 215 -4.11 -8.61 10.35
C VAL A 215 -4.97 -9.87 10.52
N HIS A 216 -6.30 -9.70 10.64
CA HIS A 216 -7.20 -10.85 10.74
C HIS A 216 -7.20 -11.71 9.48
N PHE A 217 -7.15 -11.10 8.29
CA PHE A 217 -7.08 -11.85 7.05
C PHE A 217 -5.81 -12.71 6.96
N ALA A 218 -4.66 -12.13 7.30
CA ALA A 218 -3.37 -12.84 7.30
C ALA A 218 -3.35 -13.97 8.33
N ASN A 219 -4.05 -13.80 9.46
CA ASN A 219 -4.20 -14.83 10.50
C ASN A 219 -5.30 -15.88 10.18
N GLY A 220 -5.88 -15.87 8.97
CA GLY A 220 -6.94 -16.80 8.56
C GLY A 220 -8.32 -16.53 9.17
N ASN A 221 -8.46 -15.45 9.95
CA ASN A 221 -9.70 -15.07 10.62
C ASN A 221 -10.65 -14.30 9.68
N TYR A 222 -11.03 -14.93 8.55
CA TYR A 222 -11.72 -14.27 7.44
C TYR A 222 -13.07 -13.64 7.81
N LYS A 223 -13.81 -14.24 8.77
CA LYS A 223 -15.07 -13.66 9.28
C LYS A 223 -14.84 -12.32 9.97
N VAL A 224 -13.84 -12.26 10.85
CA VAL A 224 -13.51 -11.01 11.56
C VAL A 224 -12.90 -10.00 10.58
N ALA A 225 -12.09 -10.47 9.63
CA ALA A 225 -11.56 -9.63 8.56
C ALA A 225 -12.67 -8.99 7.72
N SER A 226 -13.72 -9.74 7.35
CA SER A 226 -14.86 -9.16 6.60
C SER A 226 -15.56 -8.05 7.38
N ASP A 227 -15.75 -8.21 8.69
CA ASP A 227 -16.41 -7.17 9.50
C ASP A 227 -15.58 -5.88 9.54
N TRP A 228 -14.25 -6.00 9.64
CA TRP A 228 -13.35 -4.85 9.62
C TRP A 228 -13.27 -4.18 8.25
N PHE A 229 -13.20 -4.96 7.17
CA PHE A 229 -13.22 -4.41 5.82
C PHE A 229 -14.56 -3.75 5.48
N GLN A 230 -15.69 -4.30 5.92
CA GLN A 230 -17.00 -3.66 5.77
C GLN A 230 -17.01 -2.28 6.46
N ARG A 231 -16.61 -2.22 7.74
CA ARG A 231 -16.51 -0.95 8.48
C ARG A 231 -15.58 0.04 7.77
N SER A 232 -14.44 -0.42 7.26
CA SER A 232 -13.50 0.43 6.52
C SER A 232 -14.05 0.90 5.18
N ALA A 233 -14.88 0.10 4.51
CA ALA A 233 -15.53 0.44 3.24
C ALA A 233 -16.69 1.43 3.42
N GLU A 234 -17.34 1.45 4.59
CA GLU A 234 -18.44 2.35 4.92
C GLU A 234 -17.96 3.69 5.50
N GLN A 235 -16.72 3.76 5.99
CA GLN A 235 -16.13 5.01 6.49
C GLN A 235 -16.16 6.12 5.44
N HIS A 236 -16.48 7.34 5.89
CA HIS A 236 -16.62 8.52 5.04
C HIS A 236 -17.59 8.28 3.87
N GLU A 237 -18.72 7.62 4.15
CA GLU A 237 -19.76 7.32 3.15
C GLU A 237 -19.22 6.55 1.93
N GLY A 238 -18.16 5.76 2.14
CA GLY A 238 -17.49 5.00 1.09
C GLY A 238 -16.58 5.80 0.18
N GLN A 239 -16.24 7.04 0.53
CA GLN A 239 -15.31 7.90 -0.20
C GLN A 239 -13.92 8.01 0.46
N GLY A 240 -13.69 7.25 1.53
CA GLY A 240 -12.39 7.22 2.21
C GLY A 240 -11.27 6.68 1.31
N PRO A 241 -9.99 7.02 1.61
CA PRO A 241 -8.84 6.61 0.79
C PRO A 241 -8.68 5.08 0.69
N TRP A 242 -9.24 4.35 1.66
CA TRP A 242 -9.19 2.89 1.72
C TRP A 242 -10.45 2.21 1.20
N ALA A 243 -11.49 2.95 0.79
CA ALA A 243 -12.80 2.36 0.48
C ALA A 243 -12.72 1.30 -0.64
N ALA A 244 -12.02 1.61 -1.74
CA ALA A 244 -11.81 0.66 -2.83
C ALA A 244 -11.06 -0.60 -2.38
N GLY A 245 -9.94 -0.43 -1.68
CA GLY A 245 -9.15 -1.53 -1.14
C GLY A 245 -9.92 -2.36 -0.12
N ALA A 246 -10.74 -1.72 0.73
CA ALA A 246 -11.56 -2.39 1.72
C ALA A 246 -12.67 -3.22 1.06
N LYS A 247 -13.39 -2.68 0.07
CA LYS A 247 -14.39 -3.44 -0.72
C LYS A 247 -13.76 -4.67 -1.40
N TYR A 248 -12.59 -4.50 -2.02
CA TYR A 248 -11.88 -5.63 -2.62
C TYR A 248 -11.54 -6.70 -1.59
N ASN A 249 -10.93 -6.32 -0.46
CA ASN A 249 -10.52 -7.30 0.55
C ASN A 249 -11.71 -7.91 1.31
N LEU A 250 -12.83 -7.21 1.41
CA LEU A 250 -14.10 -7.78 1.86
C LEU A 250 -14.55 -8.92 0.93
N ALA A 251 -14.52 -8.71 -0.39
CA ALA A 251 -14.84 -9.75 -1.35
C ALA A 251 -13.85 -10.93 -1.26
N ARG A 252 -12.55 -10.66 -1.05
CA ARG A 252 -11.54 -11.71 -0.78
C ARG A 252 -11.85 -12.51 0.48
N SER A 253 -12.30 -11.86 1.55
CA SER A 253 -12.75 -12.55 2.77
C SER A 253 -13.99 -13.41 2.52
N TYR A 254 -14.94 -12.94 1.73
CA TYR A 254 -16.12 -13.72 1.34
C TYR A 254 -15.75 -14.94 0.50
N GLU A 255 -14.81 -14.81 -0.44
CA GLU A 255 -14.28 -15.97 -1.15
C GLU A 255 -13.66 -17.00 -0.19
N ALA A 256 -12.84 -16.56 0.75
CA ALA A 256 -12.21 -17.46 1.72
C ALA A 256 -13.23 -18.17 2.65
N LEU A 257 -14.42 -17.57 2.83
CA LEU A 257 -15.54 -18.14 3.57
C LEU A 257 -16.50 -18.98 2.72
N GLY A 258 -16.25 -19.14 1.42
CA GLY A 258 -17.14 -19.83 0.48
C GLY A 258 -18.40 -19.05 0.11
N ARG A 259 -18.46 -17.75 0.41
CA ARG A 259 -19.58 -16.85 0.07
C ARG A 259 -19.40 -16.28 -1.33
N TRP A 260 -19.47 -17.14 -2.33
CA TRP A 260 -19.12 -16.82 -3.71
C TRP A 260 -20.01 -15.73 -4.33
N ASP A 261 -21.32 -15.79 -4.10
CA ASP A 261 -22.27 -14.81 -4.64
C ASP A 261 -22.06 -13.41 -4.08
N ASP A 262 -21.81 -13.32 -2.76
CA ASP A 262 -21.53 -12.04 -2.11
C ASP A 262 -20.22 -11.43 -2.64
N ALA A 263 -19.17 -12.23 -2.80
CA ALA A 263 -17.91 -11.78 -3.37
C ALA A 263 -18.09 -11.29 -4.82
N ARG A 264 -18.80 -12.06 -5.65
CA ARG A 264 -19.09 -11.69 -7.04
C ARG A 264 -19.86 -10.39 -7.14
N LYS A 265 -20.87 -10.19 -6.29
CA LYS A 265 -21.66 -8.96 -6.24
C LYS A 265 -20.77 -7.74 -6.01
N ILE A 266 -19.84 -7.82 -5.06
CA ILE A 266 -18.92 -6.72 -4.77
C ILE A 266 -18.02 -6.42 -5.99
N TYR A 267 -17.44 -7.45 -6.61
CA TYR A 267 -16.58 -7.26 -7.77
C TYR A 267 -17.28 -6.66 -8.98
N LEU A 268 -18.51 -7.11 -9.27
CA LEU A 268 -19.30 -6.62 -10.39
C LEU A 268 -19.74 -5.16 -10.22
N LEU A 269 -19.88 -4.70 -8.97
CA LEU A 269 -20.27 -3.33 -8.62
C LEU A 269 -19.05 -2.43 -8.32
N SER A 270 -17.82 -2.89 -8.57
CA SER A 270 -16.61 -2.12 -8.32
C SER A 270 -16.45 -1.00 -9.34
N GLU A 271 -16.24 0.22 -8.85
CA GLU A 271 -15.87 1.41 -9.64
C GLU A 271 -14.42 1.85 -9.34
N SER A 272 -13.62 0.94 -8.77
CA SER A 272 -12.26 1.25 -8.36
C SER A 272 -11.28 1.31 -9.55
N PRO A 273 -10.07 1.88 -9.38
CA PRO A 273 -9.02 1.82 -10.39
C PRO A 273 -8.62 0.40 -10.83
N GLN A 274 -8.99 -0.63 -10.06
CA GLN A 274 -8.75 -2.04 -10.37
C GLN A 274 -9.99 -2.79 -10.88
N GLN A 275 -11.07 -2.07 -11.24
CA GLN A 275 -12.34 -2.63 -11.73
C GLN A 275 -12.16 -3.76 -12.74
N HIS A 276 -11.24 -3.62 -13.71
CA HIS A 276 -10.98 -4.67 -14.70
C HIS A 276 -10.55 -5.99 -14.05
N GLY A 277 -9.65 -5.93 -13.07
CA GLY A 277 -9.22 -7.11 -12.31
C GLY A 277 -10.35 -7.72 -11.49
N ASP A 278 -11.21 -6.89 -10.91
CA ASP A 278 -12.39 -7.32 -10.17
C ASP A 278 -13.37 -8.08 -11.08
N LEU A 279 -13.66 -7.54 -12.27
CA LEU A 279 -14.50 -8.20 -13.28
C LEU A 279 -13.93 -9.54 -13.72
N VAL A 280 -12.61 -9.61 -13.95
CA VAL A 280 -11.93 -10.89 -14.26
C VAL A 280 -12.11 -11.88 -13.13
N ARG A 281 -11.95 -11.45 -11.87
CA ARG A 281 -12.15 -12.32 -10.70
C ARG A 281 -13.60 -12.80 -10.58
N ALA A 282 -14.58 -11.92 -10.77
CA ALA A 282 -16.01 -12.26 -10.72
C ALA A 282 -16.38 -13.34 -11.75
N ARG A 283 -15.85 -13.23 -12.98
CA ARG A 283 -16.04 -14.24 -14.03
C ARG A 283 -15.37 -15.57 -13.66
N LEU A 284 -14.15 -15.54 -13.11
CA LEU A 284 -13.46 -16.76 -12.68
C LEU A 284 -14.23 -17.49 -11.57
N ILE A 285 -14.78 -16.76 -10.59
CA ILE A 285 -15.62 -17.37 -9.55
C ILE A 285 -16.84 -18.03 -10.18
N ALA A 286 -17.54 -17.37 -11.10
CA ALA A 286 -18.70 -17.94 -11.78
C ALA A 286 -18.40 -19.25 -12.55
N GLN A 287 -17.17 -19.39 -13.07
CA GLN A 287 -16.73 -20.60 -13.77
C GLN A 287 -16.36 -21.74 -12.81
N GLN A 288 -15.82 -21.41 -11.65
CA GLN A 288 -15.31 -22.38 -10.66
C GLN A 288 -16.39 -22.82 -9.66
N HIS A 289 -17.36 -21.94 -9.40
CA HIS A 289 -18.43 -22.10 -8.42
C HIS A 289 -19.76 -21.65 -9.06
N PRO A 290 -20.32 -22.47 -9.98
CA PRO A 290 -21.58 -22.15 -10.66
C PRO A 290 -22.80 -22.23 -9.74
#